data_AF-A0A2Z5G0P9-F1
#
_entry.id   AF-A0A2Z5G0P9-F1
#
_cell.length_a   1.000
_cell.length_b   1.000
_cell.length_c   1.000
_cell.angle_alpha   90.00
_cell.angle_beta   90.00
_cell.angle_gamma   90.00
#
_symmetry.space_group_name_H-M   'P 1'
#
loop_
_entity.id
_entity.type
_entity.pdbx_description
1 polymer ?
#
loop_
_entity_poly.entity_id
_entity_poly.type
_entity_poly.pdbx_seq_one_letter_code
_entity_poly.pdbx_strand_id
1 'polypeptide(L)'
;MYRPIPAGLCGMDDYGDLTGWYVTSALGYLQVDLASEYYEIGSPLFPEVTVKLPGKQPGVFTIRANHVSDVNKYIQSAKLNGKPLNVPRFRQVDMTAGGSLVFEMGPTPNLSWGTQSLGDLPDTRTR
;
A
#
# COMPACT_ATOMS: atom_id res chain seq x y z
N MET A 1 5.58 17.54 -4.29
CA MET A 1 4.20 17.91 -3.90
C MET A 1 4.03 18.02 -2.38
N TYR A 2 4.87 17.36 -1.58
CA TYR A 2 4.85 17.45 -0.12
C TYR A 2 6.25 17.83 0.40
N ARG A 3 6.32 18.85 1.27
CA ARG A 3 7.57 19.29 1.91
C ARG A 3 7.29 19.71 3.36
N PRO A 4 8.19 19.44 4.31
CA PRO A 4 8.01 19.80 5.71
C PRO A 4 8.37 21.29 5.97
N ILE A 5 7.74 22.20 5.23
CA ILE A 5 7.93 23.67 5.33
C ILE A 5 6.57 24.38 5.25
N PRO A 6 6.46 25.64 5.71
CA PRO A 6 5.29 26.47 5.42
C PRO A 6 5.00 26.51 3.91
N ALA A 7 3.73 26.39 3.53
CA ALA A 7 3.30 26.27 2.13
C ALA A 7 3.94 25.08 1.37
N GLY A 8 4.26 23.98 2.07
CA GLY A 8 4.86 22.78 1.49
C GLY A 8 3.89 21.82 0.79
N LEU A 9 2.57 22.04 0.93
CA LEU A 9 1.53 21.35 0.17
C LEU A 9 1.35 22.00 -1.20
N CYS A 10 1.10 21.21 -2.22
CA CYS A 10 0.84 21.70 -3.57
C CYS A 10 -0.55 22.34 -3.77
N GLY A 11 -1.42 22.28 -2.77
CA GLY A 11 -2.80 22.78 -2.83
C GLY A 11 -3.44 22.82 -1.44
N MET A 12 -4.77 22.99 -1.41
CA MET A 12 -5.58 22.87 -0.19
C MET A 12 -5.51 21.42 0.33
N ASP A 13 -5.53 21.25 1.65
CA ASP A 13 -5.50 19.92 2.27
C ASP A 13 -6.85 19.17 2.18
N ASP A 14 -7.92 19.89 1.84
CA ASP A 14 -9.29 19.38 1.72
C ASP A 14 -9.70 18.57 2.96
N TYR A 15 -9.59 19.20 4.13
CA TYR A 15 -9.95 18.60 5.43
C TYR A 15 -9.24 17.27 5.74
N GLY A 16 -8.03 17.08 5.20
CA GLY A 16 -7.19 15.91 5.44
C GLY A 16 -7.19 14.90 4.30
N ASP A 17 -7.90 15.15 3.20
CA ASP A 17 -7.87 14.28 2.02
C ASP A 17 -6.46 14.22 1.42
N LEU A 18 -5.81 15.36 1.22
CA LEU A 18 -4.47 15.41 0.63
C LEU A 18 -3.41 14.81 1.54
N THR A 19 -3.51 15.06 2.84
CA THR A 19 -2.62 14.45 3.86
C THR A 19 -2.87 12.95 3.99
N GLY A 20 -4.13 12.50 3.99
CA GLY A 20 -4.50 11.08 4.03
C GLY A 20 -3.99 10.32 2.81
N TRP A 21 -4.07 10.94 1.63
CA TRP A 21 -3.48 10.41 0.39
C TRP A 21 -1.98 10.22 0.51
N TYR A 22 -1.26 11.20 1.07
CA TYR A 22 0.19 11.10 1.29
C TYR A 22 0.55 9.98 2.25
N VAL A 23 -0.13 9.91 3.39
CA VAL A 23 0.15 8.88 4.42
C VAL A 23 -0.05 7.48 3.85
N THR A 24 -1.19 7.22 3.23
CA THR A 24 -1.48 5.89 2.65
C THR A 24 -0.51 5.55 1.52
N SER A 25 -0.25 6.48 0.61
CA SER A 25 0.74 6.29 -0.45
C SER A 25 2.16 6.02 0.09
N ALA A 26 2.58 6.70 1.16
CA ALA A 26 3.88 6.47 1.80
C ALA A 26 3.97 5.11 2.51
N LEU A 27 2.85 4.58 3.01
CA LEU A 27 2.75 3.20 3.51
C LEU A 27 2.82 2.17 2.37
N GLY A 28 2.60 2.59 1.12
CA GLY A 28 2.67 1.73 -0.06
C GLY A 28 1.33 1.11 -0.47
N TYR A 29 0.20 1.65 -0.03
CA TYR A 29 -1.13 1.21 -0.50
C TYR A 29 -2.16 2.33 -0.48
N LEU A 30 -3.23 2.21 -1.26
CA LEU A 30 -4.32 3.18 -1.31
C LEU A 30 -5.66 2.48 -1.56
N GLN A 31 -6.74 2.96 -0.94
CA GLN A 31 -8.09 2.54 -1.27
C GLN A 31 -8.62 3.40 -2.41
N VAL A 32 -8.67 2.85 -3.63
CA VAL A 32 -9.14 3.58 -4.82
C VAL A 32 -10.66 3.68 -4.85
N ASP A 33 -11.34 2.59 -4.50
CA ASP A 33 -12.80 2.54 -4.37
C ASP A 33 -13.18 2.41 -2.89
N LEU A 34 -13.78 3.46 -2.34
CA LEU A 34 -14.20 3.52 -0.93
C LEU A 34 -15.36 2.57 -0.61
N ALA A 35 -16.09 2.08 -1.62
CA ALA A 35 -17.12 1.06 -1.44
C ALA A 35 -16.55 -0.38 -1.53
N SER A 36 -15.29 -0.52 -1.93
CA SER A 36 -14.59 -1.79 -2.06
C SER A 36 -13.85 -2.18 -0.78
N GLU A 37 -13.66 -3.48 -0.57
CA GLU A 37 -12.87 -4.04 0.54
C GLU A 37 -11.37 -4.11 0.23
N TYR A 38 -10.94 -3.65 -0.94
CA TYR A 38 -9.56 -3.80 -1.42
C TYR A 38 -8.72 -2.53 -1.25
N TYR A 39 -7.47 -2.73 -0.85
CA TYR A 39 -6.41 -1.75 -0.96
C TYR A 39 -5.51 -2.11 -2.13
N GLU A 40 -5.27 -1.16 -3.03
CA GLU A 40 -4.34 -1.30 -4.14
C GLU A 40 -2.91 -0.98 -3.66
N ILE A 41 -1.93 -1.73 -4.14
CA ILE A 41 -0.53 -1.60 -3.73
C ILE A 41 0.17 -0.57 -4.61
N GLY A 42 0.80 0.40 -3.96
CA GLY A 42 1.74 1.35 -4.55
C GLY A 42 3.19 0.98 -4.21
N SER A 43 4.06 1.98 -4.14
CA SER A 43 5.44 1.79 -3.67
C SER A 43 5.58 2.35 -2.24
N PRO A 44 6.04 1.56 -1.26
CA PRO A 44 6.31 2.06 0.08
C PRO A 44 7.49 3.04 0.08
N LEU A 45 7.45 4.01 1.00
CA LEU A 45 8.52 5.00 1.19
C LEU A 45 9.50 4.61 2.32
N PHE A 46 9.01 3.91 3.35
CA PHE A 46 9.78 3.61 4.55
C PHE A 46 10.19 2.12 4.62
N PRO A 47 11.36 1.79 5.19
CA PRO A 47 11.81 0.40 5.33
C PRO A 47 10.89 -0.46 6.21
N GLU A 48 10.34 0.11 7.27
CA GLU A 48 9.39 -0.58 8.14
C GLU A 48 8.41 0.42 8.73
N VAL A 49 7.12 0.05 8.75
CA VAL A 49 6.07 0.80 9.45
C VAL A 49 5.18 -0.17 10.20
N THR A 50 4.86 0.17 11.44
CA THR A 50 3.94 -0.59 12.29
C THR A 50 2.68 0.20 12.54
N VAL A 51 1.54 -0.34 12.09
CA VAL A 51 0.22 0.23 12.29
C VAL A 51 -0.47 -0.50 13.44
N LYS A 52 -0.84 0.26 14.47
CA LYS A 52 -1.69 -0.25 15.56
C LYS A 52 -3.14 -0.13 15.10
N LEU A 53 -3.84 -1.25 15.09
CA LEU A 53 -5.22 -1.32 14.63
C LEU A 53 -6.15 -1.19 15.85
N PRO A 54 -6.85 -0.06 16.00
CA PRO A 54 -7.86 0.08 17.04
C PRO A 54 -9.13 -0.70 16.65
N GLY A 55 -9.95 -1.07 17.63
CA GLY A 55 -11.24 -1.69 17.38
C GLY A 55 -11.56 -2.86 18.31
N LYS A 56 -12.54 -3.68 17.91
CA LYS A 56 -13.00 -4.83 18.70
C LYS A 56 -11.96 -5.95 18.82
N GLN A 57 -11.07 -6.07 17.84
CA GLN A 57 -9.92 -6.97 17.85
C GLN A 57 -8.66 -6.12 17.67
N PRO A 58 -8.05 -5.63 18.76
CA PRO A 58 -6.83 -4.83 18.66
C PRO A 58 -5.71 -5.69 18.08
N GLY A 59 -4.99 -5.13 17.11
CA GLY A 59 -3.96 -5.84 16.36
C GLY A 59 -2.81 -4.93 15.97
N VAL A 60 -1.77 -5.55 15.43
CA VAL A 60 -0.61 -4.86 14.86
C VAL A 60 -0.41 -5.39 13.45
N PHE A 61 -0.32 -4.48 12.50
CA PHE A 61 0.02 -4.78 11.11
C PHE A 61 1.36 -4.11 10.77
N THR A 62 2.31 -4.90 10.29
CA THR A 62 3.66 -4.41 9.97
C THR A 62 3.89 -4.45 8.47
N ILE A 63 4.27 -3.30 7.90
CA ILE A 63 4.67 -3.19 6.51
C ILE A 63 6.19 -3.13 6.49
N ARG A 64 6.84 -4.01 5.73
CA ARG A 64 8.29 -4.04 5.54
C ARG A 64 8.61 -3.90 4.07
N ALA A 65 9.53 -2.99 3.75
CA ALA A 65 10.04 -2.78 2.41
C ALA A 65 11.53 -3.04 2.39
N ASN A 66 11.90 -4.29 2.17
CA ASN A 66 13.30 -4.71 2.15
C ASN A 66 14.01 -4.03 0.99
N HIS A 67 15.19 -3.47 1.29
CA HIS A 67 16.04 -2.75 0.34
C HIS A 67 15.45 -1.45 -0.22
N VAL A 68 14.35 -0.92 0.31
CA VAL A 68 13.79 0.35 -0.17
C VAL A 68 14.80 1.49 -0.06
N SER A 69 14.89 2.31 -1.10
CA SER A 69 15.75 3.49 -1.13
C SER A 69 15.34 4.42 -2.27
N ASP A 70 16.02 5.56 -2.39
CA ASP A 70 15.85 6.46 -3.54
C ASP A 70 16.16 5.80 -4.90
N VAL A 71 16.91 4.69 -4.89
CA VAL A 71 17.21 3.89 -6.08
C VAL A 71 16.22 2.74 -6.22
N ASN A 72 15.94 2.02 -5.13
CA ASN A 72 15.11 0.82 -5.14
C ASN A 72 13.64 1.16 -4.88
N LYS A 73 12.94 1.53 -5.96
CA LYS A 73 11.55 2.00 -5.94
C LYS A 73 10.54 1.01 -6.53
N TYR A 74 11.00 -0.13 -7.05
CA TYR A 74 10.14 -1.09 -7.74
C TYR A 74 9.97 -2.37 -6.93
N ILE A 75 8.72 -2.79 -6.73
CA ILE A 75 8.41 -4.07 -6.08
C ILE A 75 8.86 -5.22 -6.99
N GLN A 76 9.71 -6.08 -6.44
CA GLN A 76 10.17 -7.32 -7.07
C GLN A 76 9.30 -8.50 -6.66
N SER A 77 8.87 -8.54 -5.39
CA SER A 77 7.91 -9.51 -4.90
C SER A 77 7.23 -9.00 -3.64
N ALA A 78 6.08 -9.56 -3.30
CA ALA A 78 5.35 -9.25 -2.07
C ALA A 78 4.89 -10.52 -1.36
N LYS A 79 4.80 -10.47 -0.03
CA LYS A 79 4.18 -11.49 0.80
C LYS A 79 3.20 -10.84 1.77
N LEU A 80 2.00 -11.41 1.84
CA LEU A 80 0.98 -11.03 2.82
C LEU A 80 0.83 -12.17 3.82
N ASN A 81 1.08 -11.88 5.09
CA ASN A 81 0.99 -12.84 6.18
C ASN A 81 1.78 -14.14 5.89
N GLY A 82 2.98 -13.98 5.30
CA GLY A 82 3.89 -15.07 4.92
C GLY A 82 3.57 -15.76 3.58
N LYS A 83 2.42 -15.49 2.96
CA LYS A 83 2.02 -16.09 1.68
C LYS A 83 2.41 -15.20 0.51
N PRO A 84 2.86 -15.76 -0.64
CA PRO A 84 3.13 -14.96 -1.84
C PRO A 84 1.91 -14.15 -2.27
N LEU A 85 2.11 -12.87 -2.53
CA LEU A 85 1.10 -11.96 -3.05
C LEU A 85 1.51 -11.54 -4.47
N ASN A 86 0.85 -12.12 -5.48
CA ASN A 86 1.16 -11.90 -6.90
C ASN A 86 0.19 -10.95 -7.60
N VAL A 87 -0.86 -10.51 -6.90
CA VAL A 87 -1.82 -9.50 -7.34
C VAL A 87 -1.55 -8.24 -6.53
N PRO A 88 -1.51 -7.03 -7.14
CA PRO A 88 -1.06 -5.81 -6.47
C PRO A 88 -2.15 -5.19 -5.57
N ARG A 89 -2.81 -5.99 -4.73
CA ARG A 89 -3.86 -5.56 -3.81
C ARG A 89 -4.11 -6.58 -2.70
N PHE A 90 -4.72 -6.16 -1.61
CA PHE A 90 -5.10 -7.02 -0.51
C PHE A 90 -6.43 -6.56 0.11
N ARG A 91 -7.10 -7.43 0.87
CA ARG A 91 -8.39 -7.07 1.49
C ARG A 91 -8.18 -6.42 2.85
N GLN A 92 -9.12 -5.58 3.24
CA GLN A 92 -9.13 -4.96 4.57
C GLN A 92 -9.09 -6.01 5.70
N VAL A 93 -9.74 -7.15 5.53
CA VAL A 93 -9.74 -8.24 6.53
C VAL A 93 -8.36 -8.85 6.76
N ASP A 94 -7.49 -8.89 5.74
CA ASP A 94 -6.13 -9.42 5.86
C ASP A 94 -5.23 -8.50 6.70
N MET A 95 -5.57 -7.21 6.75
CA MET A 95 -4.91 -6.22 7.60
C MET A 95 -5.51 -6.21 9.01
N THR A 96 -6.84 -6.18 9.14
CA THR A 96 -7.50 -6.05 10.45
C THR A 96 -7.31 -7.25 11.37
N ALA A 97 -7.02 -8.43 10.81
CA ALA A 97 -6.58 -9.61 11.55
C ALA A 97 -5.15 -9.47 12.14
N GLY A 98 -4.44 -8.38 11.82
CA GLY A 98 -3.03 -8.17 12.13
C GLY A 98 -2.10 -8.89 11.14
N GLY A 99 -0.81 -8.88 11.44
CA GLY A 99 0.20 -9.61 10.66
C GLY A 99 1.17 -8.70 9.92
N SER A 100 1.52 -9.04 8.67
CA SER A 100 2.52 -8.28 7.92
C SER A 100 2.37 -8.33 6.41
N LEU A 101 2.78 -7.23 5.77
CA LEU A 101 2.98 -7.11 4.35
C LEU A 101 4.47 -6.84 4.10
N VAL A 102 5.14 -7.74 3.40
CA VAL A 102 6.57 -7.68 3.16
C VAL A 102 6.84 -7.53 1.67
N PHE A 103 7.55 -6.49 1.29
CA PHE A 103 7.99 -6.22 -0.06
C PHE A 103 9.50 -6.45 -0.20
N GLU A 104 9.90 -7.00 -1.34
CA GLU A 104 11.28 -6.95 -1.81
C GLU A 104 11.38 -5.85 -2.87
N MET A 105 12.20 -4.83 -2.63
CA MET A 105 12.36 -3.68 -3.53
C MET A 105 13.60 -3.84 -4.42
N GLY A 106 13.57 -3.23 -5.60
CA GLY A 106 14.67 -3.26 -6.57
C GLY A 106 14.75 -2.00 -7.43
N PRO A 107 15.87 -1.82 -8.15
CA PRO A 107 16.16 -0.60 -8.91
C PRO A 107 15.44 -0.54 -10.27
N THR A 108 14.89 -1.66 -10.74
CA THR A 108 14.24 -1.79 -12.06
C THR A 108 12.85 -2.42 -11.94
N PRO A 109 11.90 -2.07 -12.83
CA PRO A 109 10.58 -2.68 -12.84
C PRO A 109 10.65 -4.21 -12.98
N ASN A 110 9.89 -4.94 -12.15
CA ASN A 110 9.62 -6.35 -12.39
C ASN A 110 8.37 -6.46 -13.29
N LEU A 111 8.55 -6.89 -14.54
CA LEU A 111 7.46 -7.03 -15.51
C LEU A 111 6.65 -8.32 -15.34
N SER A 112 6.98 -9.18 -14.37
CA SER A 112 6.29 -10.44 -14.10
C SER A 112 5.45 -10.42 -12.81
N TRP A 113 5.74 -9.52 -11.88
CA TRP A 113 4.95 -9.38 -10.67
C TRP A 113 3.72 -8.50 -10.93
N GLY A 114 2.56 -8.90 -10.40
CA GLY A 114 1.32 -8.14 -10.61
C GLY A 114 0.67 -8.29 -11.99
N THR A 115 1.19 -9.17 -12.86
CA THR A 115 0.67 -9.37 -14.22
C THR A 115 -0.26 -10.57 -14.39
N GLN A 116 -0.58 -11.28 -13.30
CA GLN A 116 -1.59 -12.34 -13.36
C GLN A 116 -2.92 -11.73 -13.84
N SER A 117 -3.58 -12.40 -14.79
CA SER A 117 -4.78 -11.86 -15.40
C SER A 117 -5.83 -11.55 -14.33
N LEU A 118 -6.41 -10.36 -14.49
CA LEU A 118 -7.47 -9.78 -13.66
C LEU A 118 -8.80 -10.57 -13.70
N GLY A 119 -8.80 -11.87 -14.08
CA GLY A 119 -10.01 -12.70 -14.13
C GLY A 119 -10.73 -12.79 -12.78
N ASP A 120 -10.04 -12.42 -11.70
CA ASP A 120 -10.51 -12.41 -10.31
C ASP A 120 -10.51 -10.98 -9.66
N LEU A 121 -10.48 -9.87 -10.43
CA LEU A 121 -10.75 -8.54 -9.85
C LEU A 121 -12.26 -8.32 -9.64
N PRO A 122 -12.71 -7.62 -8.57
CA PRO A 122 -14.08 -7.19 -8.42
C PRO A 122 -14.43 -6.24 -9.56
N ASP A 123 -15.60 -6.49 -10.14
CA ASP A 123 -16.43 -5.61 -10.97
C ASP A 123 -15.88 -4.19 -11.12
N THR A 124 -14.94 -3.98 -12.05
CA THR A 124 -14.96 -2.71 -12.78
C THR A 124 -16.35 -2.72 -13.40
N ARG A 125 -17.28 -1.88 -12.92
CA ARG A 125 -18.69 -1.82 -13.35
C ARG A 125 -18.82 -1.35 -14.81
N THR A 126 -18.11 -2.01 -15.70
CA THR A 126 -18.23 -1.95 -17.14
C THR A 126 -19.38 -2.88 -17.49
N ARG A 127 -20.56 -2.28 -17.66
CA ARG A 127 -21.63 -2.85 -18.47
C ARG A 127 -21.15 -3.11 -19.89
#